data_AF-A0A2S2PD39-F1
#
_entry.id   AF-A0A2S2PD39-F1
#
_cell.length_a   1.000
_cell.length_b   1.000
_cell.length_c   1.000
_cell.angle_alpha   90.00
_cell.angle_beta   90.00
_cell.angle_gamma   90.00
#
_symmetry.space_group_name_H-M   'P 1'
#
loop_
_entity.id
_entity.type
_entity.pdbx_description
1 polymer ?
#
loop_
_entity_poly.entity_id
_entity_poly.type
_entity_poly.pdbx_seq_one_letter_code
_entity_poly.pdbx_strand_id
1 'polypeptide(L)'
;LHNVSAEIIDFSISYLNNKLPREDYRELLELTIIFLGGVPPRGLSFKIPGAIHHARWMAKAIYCLKMYIFRNQFDLQHREEKSIADICVFIVKLYVKVWFKAPLTSSAPLQDLTFLKDLIKYRSVDKSISDIAIKKMCGHLWYLSPEAAAFSFFDENV
;
A
#
# COMPACT_ATOMS: atom_id res chain seq x y z
N LEU A 1 4.06 17.87 1.50
CA LEU A 1 3.85 16.60 2.24
C LEU A 1 2.50 16.57 2.96
N HIS A 2 2.09 17.65 3.66
CA HIS A 2 0.80 17.71 4.37
C HIS A 2 -0.46 17.36 3.54
N ASN A 3 -0.52 17.74 2.26
CA ASN A 3 -1.69 17.44 1.43
C ASN A 3 -1.83 15.93 1.12
N VAL A 4 -0.72 15.28 0.74
CA VAL A 4 -0.71 13.85 0.37
C VAL A 4 -1.03 12.96 1.58
N SER A 5 -0.56 13.31 2.78
CA SER A 5 -0.89 12.56 3.99
C SER A 5 -2.37 12.60 4.34
N ALA A 6 -3.02 13.77 4.20
CA ALA A 6 -4.45 13.92 4.45
C ALA A 6 -5.27 13.05 3.48
N GLU A 7 -4.96 13.11 2.18
CA GLU A 7 -5.63 12.28 1.17
C GLU A 7 -5.53 10.77 1.45
N ILE A 8 -4.38 10.29 1.95
CA ILE A 8 -4.19 8.87 2.27
C ILE A 8 -4.97 8.49 3.53
N ILE A 9 -5.04 9.39 4.52
CA ILE A 9 -5.84 9.18 5.74
C ILE A 9 -7.33 9.13 5.37
N ASP A 10 -7.82 10.07 4.56
CA ASP A 10 -9.22 10.13 4.11
C ASP A 10 -9.59 8.89 3.29
N PHE A 11 -8.70 8.46 2.39
CA PHE A 11 -8.83 7.19 1.67
C PHE A 11 -8.95 6.03 2.66
N SER A 12 -8.08 5.97 3.67
CA SER A 12 -8.08 4.86 4.62
C SER A 12 -9.33 4.83 5.50
N ILE A 13 -9.79 5.99 5.97
CA ILE A 13 -11.02 6.14 6.75
C ILE A 13 -12.25 5.75 5.91
N SER A 14 -12.34 6.23 4.67
CA SER A 14 -13.46 5.88 3.79
C SER A 14 -13.52 4.37 3.52
N TYR A 15 -12.38 3.71 3.31
CA TYR A 15 -12.33 2.25 3.14
C TYR A 15 -12.65 1.46 4.41
N LEU A 16 -12.36 2.00 5.60
CA LEU A 16 -12.72 1.37 6.87
C LEU A 16 -14.23 1.30 7.11
N ASN A 17 -15.01 2.15 6.44
CA ASN A 17 -16.47 2.12 6.48
C ASN A 17 -17.07 0.98 5.62
N ASN A 18 -16.28 0.38 4.73
CA ASN A 18 -16.72 -0.74 3.90
C ASN A 18 -16.63 -2.07 4.64
N LYS A 19 -17.38 -3.07 4.15
CA LYS A 19 -17.22 -4.45 4.61
C LYS A 19 -15.90 -5.03 4.09
N LEU A 20 -14.91 -5.08 4.97
CA LEU A 20 -13.60 -5.65 4.65
C LEU A 20 -13.65 -7.19 4.67
N PRO A 21 -12.91 -7.86 3.78
CA PRO A 21 -12.97 -9.33 3.65
C PRO A 21 -12.34 -10.05 4.85
N ARG A 22 -11.35 -9.42 5.50
CA ARG A 22 -10.60 -9.98 6.62
C ARG A 22 -10.07 -8.86 7.52
N GLU A 23 -9.72 -9.23 8.75
CA GLU A 23 -9.19 -8.30 9.75
C GLU A 23 -7.77 -7.78 9.46
N ASP A 24 -6.98 -8.47 8.63
CA ASP A 24 -5.64 -7.99 8.19
C ASP A 24 -5.75 -6.76 7.27
N TYR A 25 -6.80 -6.68 6.44
CA TYR A 25 -7.10 -5.48 5.65
C TYR A 25 -7.38 -4.28 6.55
N ARG A 26 -8.21 -4.49 7.59
CA ARG A 26 -8.52 -3.43 8.55
C ARG A 26 -7.25 -2.94 9.23
N GLU A 27 -6.44 -3.86 9.72
CA GLU A 27 -5.18 -3.55 10.40
C GLU A 27 -4.20 -2.78 9.52
N LEU A 28 -4.08 -3.12 8.23
CA LEU A 28 -3.22 -2.36 7.30
C LEU A 28 -3.67 -0.90 7.18
N LEU A 29 -4.99 -0.63 7.10
CA LEU A 29 -5.53 0.74 7.04
C LEU A 29 -5.31 1.49 8.35
N GLU A 30 -5.58 0.86 9.50
CA GLU A 30 -5.38 1.46 10.82
C GLU A 30 -3.90 1.81 11.05
N LEU A 31 -2.97 0.91 10.70
CA LEU A 31 -1.53 1.17 10.79
C LEU A 31 -1.07 2.26 9.82
N THR A 32 -1.68 2.36 8.64
CA THR A 32 -1.40 3.44 7.68
C THR A 32 -1.76 4.80 8.27
N ILE A 33 -2.92 4.91 8.91
CA ILE A 33 -3.37 6.13 9.59
C ILE A 33 -2.40 6.48 10.74
N ILE A 34 -2.06 5.51 11.59
CA ILE A 34 -1.13 5.70 12.73
C ILE A 34 0.25 6.15 12.24
N PHE A 35 0.80 5.50 11.20
CA PHE A 35 2.09 5.84 10.63
C PHE A 35 2.15 7.30 10.11
N LEU A 36 1.03 7.80 9.56
CA LEU A 36 0.90 9.18 9.10
C LEU A 36 0.60 10.18 10.23
N GLY A 37 0.53 9.74 11.48
CA GLY A 37 0.25 10.59 12.65
C GLY A 37 -1.24 10.83 12.92
N GLY A 38 -2.14 10.13 12.22
CA GLY A 38 -3.58 10.17 12.47
C GLY A 38 -4.04 9.19 13.55
N VAL A 39 -5.31 9.30 13.94
CA VAL A 39 -5.96 8.38 14.89
C VAL A 39 -7.06 7.59 14.18
N PRO A 40 -7.00 6.25 14.15
CA PRO A 40 -8.05 5.45 13.53
C PRO A 40 -9.40 5.57 14.28
N PRO A 41 -10.53 5.26 13.62
CA PRO A 41 -11.87 5.36 14.24
C PRO A 41 -12.05 4.54 15.53
N ARG A 42 -11.31 3.43 15.68
CA ARG A 42 -11.33 2.56 16.87
C ARG A 42 -10.33 2.98 17.95
N GLY A 43 -9.65 4.12 17.76
CA GLY A 43 -8.53 4.55 18.60
C GLY A 43 -7.22 3.83 18.25
N LEU A 44 -6.18 4.10 19.04
CA LEU A 44 -4.89 3.43 18.90
C LEU A 44 -4.93 2.05 19.55
N SER A 45 -4.99 1.01 18.73
CA SER A 45 -4.90 -0.39 19.15
C SER A 45 -3.99 -1.16 18.20
N PHE A 46 -3.20 -2.10 18.74
CA PHE A 46 -2.29 -2.92 17.97
C PHE A 46 -2.58 -4.39 18.24
N LYS A 47 -2.75 -5.18 17.18
CA LYS A 47 -2.87 -6.64 17.30
C LYS A 47 -1.49 -7.27 17.40
N ILE A 48 -1.43 -8.45 18.02
CA ILE A 48 -0.20 -9.26 18.03
C ILE A 48 0.08 -9.69 16.58
N PRO A 49 1.33 -9.56 16.08
CA PRO A 49 1.68 -10.02 14.74
C PRO A 49 1.36 -11.52 14.54
N GLY A 50 0.63 -11.84 13.46
CA GLY A 50 0.27 -13.22 13.11
C GLY A 50 1.24 -13.88 12.13
N ALA A 51 1.04 -15.16 11.83
CA ALA A 51 1.98 -15.93 10.98
C ALA A 51 2.28 -15.27 9.62
N ILE A 52 3.57 -15.18 9.28
CA ILE A 52 4.07 -14.72 7.97
C ILE A 52 4.25 -15.93 7.05
N HIS A 53 3.71 -15.84 5.84
CA HIS A 53 4.02 -16.76 4.73
C HIS A 53 4.53 -15.98 3.53
N HIS A 54 5.43 -16.58 2.74
CA HIS A 54 6.03 -15.92 1.56
C HIS A 54 5.00 -15.39 0.56
N ALA A 55 3.85 -16.08 0.41
CA ALA A 55 2.78 -15.69 -0.51
C ALA A 55 1.92 -14.51 -0.03
N ARG A 56 2.07 -14.04 1.22
CA ARG A 56 1.20 -13.01 1.81
C ARG A 56 1.94 -11.69 1.98
N TRP A 57 2.00 -10.92 0.89
CA TRP A 57 2.68 -9.61 0.90
C TRP A 57 2.06 -8.60 1.89
N MET A 58 0.74 -8.59 2.09
CA MET A 58 0.09 -7.76 3.13
C MET A 58 0.66 -7.98 4.53
N ALA A 59 0.93 -9.23 4.91
CA ALA A 59 1.51 -9.53 6.22
C ALA A 59 2.88 -8.85 6.35
N LYS A 60 3.73 -8.92 5.33
CA LYS A 60 5.02 -8.22 5.31
C LYS A 60 4.84 -6.72 5.46
N ALA A 61 3.85 -6.11 4.79
CA ALA A 61 3.56 -4.69 4.90
C ALA A 61 3.14 -4.29 6.33
N ILE A 62 2.25 -5.05 6.96
CA ILE A 62 1.83 -4.86 8.36
C ILE A 62 3.04 -4.95 9.30
N TYR A 63 3.91 -5.94 9.10
CA TYR A 63 5.11 -6.10 9.91
C TYR A 63 6.09 -4.94 9.75
N CYS A 64 6.37 -4.47 8.53
CA CYS A 64 7.23 -3.30 8.31
C CYS A 64 6.69 -2.06 9.04
N LEU A 65 5.39 -1.79 8.92
CA LEU A 65 4.75 -0.67 9.60
C LEU A 65 4.88 -0.76 11.12
N LYS A 66 4.61 -1.94 11.70
CA LYS A 66 4.77 -2.16 13.14
C LYS A 66 6.22 -2.00 13.60
N MET A 67 7.17 -2.59 12.87
CA MET A 67 8.59 -2.46 13.20
C MET A 67 9.02 -0.99 13.22
N TYR A 68 8.55 -0.18 12.28
CA TYR A 68 8.84 1.25 12.28
C TYR A 68 8.13 2.00 13.43
N ILE A 69 6.85 1.74 13.65
CA ILE A 69 6.08 2.39 14.73
C ILE A 69 6.70 2.10 16.10
N PHE A 70 7.13 0.86 16.33
CA PHE A 70 7.76 0.41 17.56
C PHE A 70 9.30 0.44 17.51
N ARG A 71 9.91 1.16 16.56
CA ARG A 71 11.37 1.11 16.32
C ARG A 71 12.23 1.35 17.56
N ASN A 72 11.76 2.19 18.49
CA ASN A 72 12.45 2.47 19.75
C ASN A 72 12.48 1.30 20.75
N GLN A 73 11.71 0.23 20.50
CA GLN A 73 11.72 -1.01 21.28
C GLN A 73 12.74 -2.02 20.77
N PHE A 74 13.39 -1.74 19.63
CA PHE A 74 14.37 -2.60 19.00
C PHE A 74 15.74 -1.93 19.00
N ASP A 75 16.80 -2.72 19.10
CA ASP A 75 18.16 -2.25 18.89
C ASP A 75 18.48 -2.28 17.38
N LEU A 76 17.96 -1.28 16.66
CA LEU A 76 18.16 -1.15 15.21
C LEU A 76 19.35 -0.26 14.91
N GLN A 77 20.21 -0.69 13.99
CA GLN A 77 21.17 0.21 13.39
C GLN A 77 20.46 1.28 12.56
N HIS A 78 21.06 2.47 12.47
CA HIS A 78 20.50 3.56 11.68
C HIS A 78 20.18 3.17 10.23
N ARG A 79 21.01 2.29 9.63
CA ARG A 79 20.77 1.75 8.29
C ARG A 79 19.51 0.90 8.20
N GLU A 80 19.24 0.09 9.23
CA GLU A 80 18.08 -0.80 9.29
C GLU A 80 16.80 0.00 9.47
N GLU A 81 16.81 0.95 10.42
CA GLU A 81 15.68 1.86 10.64
C GLU A 81 15.33 2.63 9.36
N LYS A 82 16.34 3.18 8.66
CA LYS A 82 16.15 3.86 7.38
C LYS A 82 15.55 2.93 6.32
N SER A 83 16.07 1.72 6.18
CA SER A 83 15.58 0.76 5.18
C SER A 83 14.12 0.37 5.43
N ILE A 84 13.74 0.22 6.71
CA ILE A 84 12.34 -0.03 7.11
C ILE A 84 11.49 1.21 6.80
N ALA A 85 11.98 2.41 7.08
CA ALA A 85 11.29 3.66 6.79
C ALA A 85 10.98 3.80 5.29
N ASP A 86 11.97 3.55 4.42
CA ASP A 86 11.84 3.66 2.97
C ASP A 86 10.74 2.72 2.43
N ILE A 87 10.71 1.48 2.93
CA ILE A 87 9.65 0.50 2.62
C ILE A 87 8.28 0.97 3.15
N CYS A 88 8.20 1.49 4.38
CA CYS A 88 6.94 1.99 4.94
C CYS A 88 6.38 3.16 4.14
N VAL A 89 7.23 4.09 3.71
CA VAL A 89 6.84 5.21 2.86
C VAL A 89 6.32 4.71 1.51
N PHE A 90 6.96 3.72 0.90
CA PHE A 90 6.45 3.07 -0.32
C PHE A 90 5.07 2.42 -0.10
N ILE A 91 4.92 1.66 0.99
CA ILE A 91 3.67 0.99 1.34
C ILE A 91 2.52 2.00 1.42
N VAL A 92 2.71 3.04 2.22
CA VAL A 92 1.68 4.03 2.54
C VAL A 92 1.35 4.92 1.33
N LYS A 93 2.35 5.38 0.59
CA LYS A 93 2.13 6.31 -0.52
C LYS A 93 1.53 5.65 -1.76
N LEU A 94 1.92 4.41 -2.04
CA LEU A 94 1.61 3.77 -3.33
C LEU A 94 0.80 2.49 -3.14
N TYR A 95 1.36 1.53 -2.40
CA TYR A 95 0.85 0.17 -2.39
C TYR A 95 -0.55 0.04 -1.76
N VAL A 96 -0.84 0.76 -0.66
CA VAL A 96 -2.14 0.67 0.02
C VAL A 96 -3.28 1.03 -0.94
N LYS A 97 -3.18 2.14 -1.68
CA LYS A 97 -4.26 2.55 -2.60
C LYS A 97 -4.54 1.50 -3.68
N VAL A 98 -3.48 0.93 -4.27
CA VAL A 98 -3.62 -0.09 -5.33
C VAL A 98 -4.16 -1.40 -4.78
N TRP A 99 -3.66 -1.84 -3.63
CA TRP A 99 -4.08 -3.10 -3.05
C TRP A 99 -5.59 -3.16 -2.75
N PHE A 100 -6.16 -2.07 -2.23
CA PHE A 100 -7.58 -2.02 -1.88
C PHE A 100 -8.51 -1.81 -3.08
N LYS A 101 -7.97 -1.38 -4.21
CA LYS A 101 -8.73 -1.25 -5.47
C LYS A 101 -8.53 -2.46 -6.42
N ALA A 102 -7.50 -3.28 -6.18
CA ALA A 102 -7.19 -4.47 -6.99
C ALA A 102 -8.36 -5.45 -7.22
N PRO A 103 -9.33 -5.64 -6.29
CA PRO A 103 -10.48 -6.50 -6.55
C PRO A 103 -11.47 -5.99 -7.62
N LEU A 104 -11.36 -4.72 -8.05
CA LEU A 104 -12.25 -4.11 -9.03
C LEU A 104 -11.77 -4.40 -10.45
N THR A 105 -12.31 -5.45 -11.07
CA THR A 105 -11.87 -5.93 -12.39
C THR A 105 -12.03 -4.90 -13.50
N SER A 106 -13.16 -4.17 -13.55
CA SER A 106 -13.38 -3.12 -14.56
C SER A 106 -12.32 -2.04 -14.49
N SER A 107 -11.90 -1.67 -13.28
CA SER A 107 -10.88 -0.65 -13.06
C SER A 107 -9.44 -1.14 -13.16
N ALA A 108 -9.19 -2.44 -13.30
CA ALA A 108 -7.84 -2.99 -13.28
C ALA A 108 -6.91 -2.37 -14.35
N PRO A 109 -7.32 -2.19 -15.62
CA PRO A 109 -6.47 -1.59 -16.65
C PRO A 109 -6.02 -0.16 -16.32
N LEU A 110 -6.94 0.70 -15.89
CA LEU A 110 -6.64 2.09 -15.53
C LEU A 110 -5.80 2.16 -14.25
N GLN A 111 -6.09 1.30 -13.27
CA GLN A 111 -5.32 1.22 -12.02
C GLN A 111 -3.86 0.84 -12.27
N ASP A 112 -3.60 -0.17 -13.09
CA ASP A 112 -2.23 -0.61 -13.39
C ASP A 112 -1.45 0.46 -14.14
N LEU A 113 -2.08 1.10 -15.12
CA LEU A 113 -1.47 2.23 -15.83
C LEU A 113 -1.15 3.39 -14.89
N THR A 114 -2.09 3.72 -14.00
CA THR A 114 -1.92 4.80 -13.01
C THR A 114 -0.81 4.44 -12.03
N PHE A 115 -0.76 3.20 -11.55
CA PHE A 115 0.29 2.73 -10.66
C PHE A 115 1.68 2.79 -11.30
N LEU A 116 1.82 2.42 -12.58
CA LEU A 116 3.08 2.58 -13.32
C LEU A 116 3.48 4.05 -13.44
N LYS A 117 2.54 4.96 -13.72
CA LYS A 117 2.81 6.42 -13.75
C LYS A 117 3.28 6.91 -12.38
N ASP A 118 2.64 6.48 -11.31
CA ASP A 118 2.98 6.88 -9.95
C ASP A 118 4.33 6.30 -9.51
N LEU A 119 4.65 5.07 -9.90
CA LEU A 119 5.99 4.50 -9.71
C LEU A 119 7.06 5.32 -10.42
N ILE A 120 6.83 5.73 -11.68
CA ILE A 120 7.78 6.57 -12.42
C ILE A 120 8.00 7.91 -11.70
N LYS A 121 6.93 8.56 -11.21
CA LYS A 121 7.05 9.79 -10.41
C LYS A 121 7.80 9.54 -9.10
N TYR A 122 7.58 8.38 -8.48
CA TYR A 122 8.22 7.99 -7.22
C TYR A 122 9.73 7.79 -7.32
N ARG A 123 10.31 7.68 -8.52
CA ARG A 123 11.77 7.73 -8.72
C ARG A 123 12.43 8.96 -8.09
N SER A 124 11.71 10.08 -8.02
CA SER A 124 12.17 11.30 -7.36
C SER A 124 12.30 11.18 -5.84
N VAL A 125 11.61 10.21 -5.23
CA VAL A 125 11.62 9.93 -3.79
C VAL A 125 12.59 8.79 -3.49
N ASP A 126 12.41 7.65 -4.17
CA ASP A 126 13.30 6.50 -4.07
C ASP A 126 13.38 5.79 -5.43
N LYS A 127 14.49 6.04 -6.14
CA LYS A 127 14.76 5.44 -7.44
C LYS A 127 14.92 3.92 -7.35
N SER A 128 15.56 3.41 -6.30
CA SER A 128 15.87 1.99 -6.16
C SER A 128 14.58 1.17 -6.01
N ILE A 129 13.72 1.56 -5.06
CA ILE A 129 12.44 0.89 -4.84
C ILE A 129 11.55 1.03 -6.07
N SER A 130 11.50 2.22 -6.68
CA SER A 130 10.70 2.45 -7.89
C SER A 130 11.13 1.55 -9.04
N ASP A 131 12.42 1.49 -9.37
CA ASP A 131 12.91 0.70 -10.51
C ASP A 131 12.68 -0.80 -10.31
N ILE A 132 12.85 -1.30 -9.08
CA ILE A 132 12.54 -2.70 -8.73
C ILE A 132 11.04 -2.97 -8.88
N ALA A 133 10.19 -2.08 -8.36
CA ALA A 133 8.74 -2.23 -8.44
C ALA A 133 8.22 -2.16 -9.88
N ILE A 134 8.73 -1.23 -10.70
CA ILE A 134 8.40 -1.14 -12.14
C ILE A 134 8.79 -2.43 -12.84
N LYS A 135 10.03 -2.90 -12.64
CA LYS A 135 10.50 -4.16 -13.25
C LYS A 135 9.58 -5.32 -12.87
N LYS A 136 9.16 -5.39 -11.60
CA LYS A 136 8.25 -6.43 -11.13
C LYS A 136 6.88 -6.31 -11.78
N MET A 137 6.29 -5.11 -11.81
CA MET A 137 4.99 -4.86 -12.43
C MET A 137 4.98 -5.18 -13.93
N CYS A 138 6.02 -4.80 -14.68
CA CYS A 138 6.12 -5.14 -16.11
C CYS A 138 6.11 -6.66 -16.36
N GLY A 139 6.66 -7.46 -15.43
CA GLY A 139 6.59 -8.92 -15.49
C GLY A 139 5.19 -9.50 -15.17
N HIS A 140 4.26 -8.68 -14.69
CA HIS A 140 2.89 -9.06 -14.36
C HIS A 140 1.85 -8.53 -15.36
N LEU A 141 2.23 -7.76 -16.38
CA LEU A 141 1.31 -7.20 -17.38
C LEU A 141 0.73 -8.23 -18.36
N TRP A 142 1.08 -9.50 -18.24
CA TRP A 142 0.62 -10.57 -19.15
C TRP A 142 -0.90 -10.72 -19.16
N TYR A 143 -1.60 -10.36 -18.09
CA TYR A 143 -3.05 -10.46 -18.00
C TYR A 143 -3.77 -9.31 -18.72
N LEU A 144 -3.07 -8.23 -19.07
CA LEU A 144 -3.64 -7.05 -19.73
C LEU A 144 -3.74 -7.27 -21.25
N SER A 145 -4.45 -8.33 -21.63
CA SER A 145 -4.78 -8.62 -23.03
C SER A 145 -5.84 -7.65 -23.57
N PRO A 146 -6.04 -7.54 -24.89
CA PRO A 146 -7.12 -6.73 -25.45
C PRO A 146 -8.51 -7.09 -24.87
N GLU A 147 -8.77 -8.37 -24.62
CA GLU A 147 -10.02 -8.87 -24.03
C GLU A 147 -10.16 -8.43 -22.57
N ALA A 148 -9.09 -8.54 -21.78
CA ALA A 148 -9.09 -8.06 -20.39
C ALA A 148 -9.21 -6.53 -20.31
N ALA A 149 -8.59 -5.82 -21.25
CA ALA A 149 -8.69 -4.38 -21.36
C ALA A 149 -10.13 -3.92 -21.68
N ALA A 150 -10.92 -4.72 -22.40
CA ALA A 150 -12.32 -4.39 -22.69
C ALA A 150 -13.21 -4.28 -21.43
N PHE A 151 -12.83 -4.91 -20.31
CA PHE A 151 -13.54 -4.71 -19.04
C PHE A 151 -13.48 -3.25 -18.56
N SER A 152 -12.51 -2.46 -19.02
CA SER A 152 -12.43 -1.03 -18.71
C SER A 152 -13.58 -0.20 -19.30
N PHE A 153 -14.31 -0.71 -20.28
CA PHE A 153 -15.52 -0.04 -20.78
C PHE A 153 -16.64 0.07 -19.73
N PHE A 154 -16.54 -0.70 -18.64
CA PHE A 154 -17.45 -0.64 -17.50
C PHE A 154 -16.88 0.17 -16.32
N ASP A 155 -15.74 0.83 -16.49
CA ASP A 155 -15.21 1.80 -15.52
C ASP A 155 -15.67 3.21 -15.92
N GLU A 156 -16.37 3.89 -15.02
CA GLU A 156 -16.84 5.27 -15.22
C GLU A 156 -15.70 6.30 -15.38
N ASN A 157 -14.47 5.92 -15.05
CA ASN A 157 -13.28 6.78 -15.10
C ASN A 157 -12.45 6.62 -16.39
N VAL A 158 -12.90 5.81 -17.35
CA VAL A 158 -12.23 5.49 -18.63
C VAL A 158 -12.97 6.14 -19.79
#